data_AF-A0A7C6E0B4-F1
#
_entry.id   AF-A0A7C6E0B4-F1
#
_cell.length_a   1.000
_cell.length_b   1.000
_cell.length_c   1.000
_cell.angle_alpha   90.00
_cell.angle_beta   90.00
_cell.angle_gamma   90.00
#
_symmetry.space_group_name_H-M   'P 1'
#
loop_
_entity.id
_entity.type
_entity.pdbx_description
1 polymer ?
#
loop_
_entity_poly.entity_id
_entity_poly.type
_entity_poly.pdbx_seq_one_letter_code
_entity_poly.pdbx_strand_id
1 'polypeptide(L)'
;MAVEIISLTDENLIEAPEWEGYPFSCKYCTYWEFPEEQEGSSRESREEMLAKKLNWLRSVRNAFGECGRIMYWDRKPIGYA
;
A
#
# COMPACT_ATOMS: atom_id res chain seq x y z
N MET A 1 -23.21 -2.00 -8.89
CA MET A 1 -22.19 -1.02 -9.27
C MET A 1 -22.21 0.10 -8.27
N ALA A 2 -21.47 -0.10 -7.18
CA ALA A 2 -21.24 0.89 -6.15
C ALA A 2 -19.73 1.18 -6.07
N VAL A 3 -19.38 2.47 -6.07
CA VAL A 3 -18.03 2.95 -5.81
C VAL A 3 -18.00 3.45 -4.37
N GLU A 4 -16.98 3.05 -3.64
CA GLU A 4 -16.71 3.54 -2.29
C GLU A 4 -15.26 4.01 -2.21
N ILE A 5 -15.04 5.19 -1.64
CA ILE A 5 -13.71 5.76 -1.43
C ILE A 5 -13.62 6.15 0.04
N ILE A 6 -12.70 5.51 0.76
CA ILE A 6 -12.50 5.70 2.21
C ILE A 6 -11.05 6.05 2.52
N SER A 7 -10.81 6.56 3.74
CA SER A 7 -9.45 6.79 4.25
C SER A 7 -8.61 5.53 4.17
N LEU A 8 -7.38 5.64 3.68
CA LEU A 8 -6.43 4.54 3.72
C LEU A 8 -5.96 4.32 5.16
N THR A 9 -5.99 3.07 5.61
CA THR A 9 -5.56 2.65 6.94
C THR A 9 -4.69 1.40 6.84
N ASP A 10 -4.01 1.10 7.93
CA ASP A 10 -3.25 -0.12 8.13
C ASP A 10 -4.13 -1.37 7.85
N GLU A 11 -5.40 -1.29 8.25
CA GLU A 11 -6.37 -2.37 8.23
C GLU A 11 -6.94 -2.64 6.83
N ASN A 12 -7.04 -1.61 5.98
CA ASN A 12 -7.58 -1.76 4.63
C ASN A 12 -6.49 -1.83 3.54
N LEU A 13 -5.27 -1.34 3.80
CA LEU A 13 -4.15 -1.49 2.87
C LEU A 13 -3.80 -2.97 2.63
N ILE A 14 -3.96 -3.84 3.63
CA ILE A 14 -3.70 -5.27 3.49
C ILE A 14 -4.64 -5.96 2.49
N GLU A 15 -5.77 -5.34 2.18
CA GLU A 15 -6.75 -5.83 1.21
C GLU A 15 -6.37 -5.46 -0.23
N ALA A 16 -5.39 -4.57 -0.43
CA ALA A 16 -5.01 -4.10 -1.76
C ALA A 16 -4.74 -5.28 -2.73
N PRO A 17 -5.19 -5.18 -3.99
CA PRO A 17 -5.25 -6.30 -4.91
C PRO A 17 -3.85 -6.87 -5.21
N GLU A 18 -3.75 -8.20 -5.29
CA GLU A 18 -2.53 -8.91 -5.67
C GLU A 18 -2.64 -9.47 -7.09
N TRP A 19 -1.51 -9.52 -7.81
CA TRP A 19 -1.37 -9.99 -9.18
C TRP A 19 -0.05 -10.74 -9.38
N GLU A 20 0.09 -11.43 -10.51
CA GLU A 20 1.18 -12.40 -10.72
C GLU A 20 2.55 -11.77 -11.05
N GLY A 21 2.58 -10.60 -11.68
CA GLY A 21 3.83 -9.93 -12.09
C GLY A 21 4.40 -9.00 -11.02
N TYR A 22 5.73 -8.96 -10.85
CA TYR A 22 6.42 -8.00 -9.97
C TYR A 22 5.96 -6.54 -10.23
N PRO A 23 5.62 -5.73 -9.21
CA PRO A 23 5.85 -5.94 -7.76
C PRO A 23 4.78 -6.78 -7.05
N PHE A 24 4.00 -7.57 -7.77
CA PHE A 24 2.93 -8.47 -7.30
C PHE A 24 1.74 -7.77 -6.65
N SER A 25 1.91 -6.57 -6.12
CA SER A 25 0.85 -5.69 -5.63
C SER A 25 1.43 -4.33 -5.26
N CYS A 26 0.63 -3.27 -5.34
CA CYS A 26 0.93 -2.01 -4.66
C CYS A 26 1.03 -2.19 -3.14
N LYS A 27 0.50 -3.27 -2.57
CA LYS A 27 0.65 -3.67 -1.16
C LYS A 27 2.10 -3.93 -0.75
N TYR A 28 2.91 -4.46 -1.66
CA TYR A 28 4.31 -4.84 -1.43
C TYR A 28 5.30 -3.86 -2.06
N CYS A 29 4.86 -3.08 -3.05
CA CYS A 29 5.70 -2.07 -3.65
C CYS A 29 6.00 -0.94 -2.64
N THR A 30 7.28 -0.67 -2.42
CA THR A 30 7.79 0.40 -1.55
C THR A 30 8.43 1.55 -2.33
N TYR A 31 8.26 1.57 -3.65
CA TYR A 31 8.93 2.50 -4.56
C TYR A 31 8.68 3.98 -4.22
N TRP A 32 7.45 4.33 -3.88
CA TRP A 32 7.08 5.73 -3.59
C TRP A 32 7.52 6.18 -2.21
N GLU A 33 7.54 5.25 -1.26
CA GLU A 33 7.89 5.50 0.13
C GLU A 33 9.42 5.54 0.35
N PHE A 34 10.15 4.72 -0.41
CA PHE A 34 11.59 4.48 -0.28
C PHE A 34 12.25 4.30 -1.67
N PRO A 35 12.22 5.33 -2.55
CA PRO A 35 12.78 5.26 -3.90
C PRO A 35 14.30 4.99 -3.91
N GLU A 36 15.03 5.42 -2.89
CA GLU A 36 16.46 5.19 -2.70
C GLU A 36 16.82 3.73 -2.46
N GLU A 37 15.87 2.93 -1.99
CA GLU A 37 16.10 1.51 -1.66
C GLU A 37 15.88 0.58 -2.84
N GLN A 38 15.49 1.12 -4.01
CA GLN A 38 15.18 0.32 -5.20
C GLN A 38 16.44 -0.19 -5.92
N GLU A 39 17.59 0.46 -5.72
CA GLU A 39 18.88 0.01 -6.23
C GLU A 39 19.47 -1.08 -5.29
N GLY A 40 19.17 -2.35 -5.58
CA GLY A 40 19.74 -3.51 -4.86
C GLY A 40 18.75 -4.31 -4.00
N SER A 41 17.45 -4.00 -4.06
CA SER A 41 16.37 -4.68 -3.32
C SER A 41 16.03 -6.09 -3.85
N SER A 42 17.00 -7.00 -3.82
CA SER A 42 16.77 -8.41 -4.16
C SER A 42 16.63 -9.32 -2.93
N ARG A 43 16.32 -8.78 -1.74
CA ARG A 43 16.38 -9.57 -0.49
C ARG A 43 15.23 -9.40 0.50
N GLU A 44 14.35 -8.41 0.36
CA GLU A 44 13.22 -8.27 1.28
C GLU A 44 12.06 -9.20 0.88
N SER A 45 11.52 -9.90 1.88
CA SER A 45 10.30 -10.71 1.76
C SER A 45 9.05 -9.83 1.60
N ARG A 46 7.93 -10.44 1.18
CA ARG A 46 6.64 -9.72 1.06
C ARG A 46 6.17 -9.18 2.40
N GLU A 47 6.41 -9.93 3.47
CA GLU A 47 6.09 -9.56 4.84
C GLU A 47 6.93 -8.37 5.32
N GLU A 48 8.22 -8.35 5.02
CA GLU A 48 9.11 -7.22 5.35
C GLU A 48 8.70 -5.95 4.59
N MET A 49 8.44 -6.07 3.29
CA MET A 49 7.96 -4.95 2.46
C MET A 49 6.63 -4.39 2.97
N LEU A 50 5.67 -5.25 3.31
CA LEU A 50 4.38 -4.82 3.87
C LEU A 50 4.56 -4.14 5.24
N ALA A 51 5.36 -4.71 6.14
CA ALA A 51 5.62 -4.13 7.45
C ALA A 51 6.24 -2.73 7.33
N LYS A 52 7.21 -2.58 6.43
CA LYS A 52 7.88 -1.31 6.13
C LYS A 52 6.90 -0.27 5.60
N LYS A 53 6.05 -0.66 4.64
CA LYS A 53 5.01 0.21 4.06
C LYS A 53 3.98 0.64 5.11
N LEU A 54 3.53 -0.27 5.97
CA LEU A 54 2.61 0.05 7.07
C LEU A 54 3.24 1.03 8.08
N ASN A 55 4.53 0.88 8.38
CA ASN A 55 5.24 1.81 9.24
C ASN A 55 5.37 3.20 8.61
N TRP A 56 5.64 3.27 7.31
CA TRP A 56 5.62 4.53 6.57
C TRP A 56 4.23 5.18 6.63
N LEU A 57 3.16 4.44 6.35
CA LEU A 57 1.78 4.95 6.39
C LEU A 57 1.43 5.54 7.77
N ARG A 58 1.81 4.85 8.86
CA ARG A 58 1.63 5.36 10.23
C ARG A 58 2.41 6.65 10.47
N SER A 59 3.66 6.72 10.00
CA SER A 59 4.51 7.90 10.14
C SER A 59 3.89 9.12 9.44
N VAL A 60 3.48 8.96 8.18
CA VAL A 60 2.82 10.01 7.41
C VAL A 60 1.50 10.42 8.06
N ARG A 61 0.69 9.45 8.52
CA ARG A 61 -0.56 9.76 9.23
C ARG A 61 -0.33 10.58 10.49
N ASN A 62 0.71 10.26 11.26
CA ASN A 62 1.04 11.00 12.47
C ASN A 62 1.54 12.41 12.16
N ALA A 63 2.25 12.60 11.04
CA ALA A 63 2.80 13.89 10.65
C ALA A 63 1.76 14.81 9.97
N PHE A 64 0.85 14.25 9.16
CA PHE A 64 -0.01 15.02 8.26
C PHE A 64 -1.51 14.79 8.48
N GLY A 65 -1.91 13.90 9.38
CA GLY A 65 -3.32 13.51 9.58
C GLY A 65 -3.76 12.44 8.59
N GLU A 66 -5.06 12.36 8.28
CA GLU A 66 -5.54 11.38 7.29
C GLU A 66 -4.91 11.64 5.91
N CYS A 67 -4.02 10.75 5.50
CA CYS A 67 -3.35 10.76 4.21
C CYS A 67 -3.69 9.49 3.42
N GLY A 68 -4.05 9.69 2.16
CA GLY A 68 -4.37 8.61 1.22
C GLY A 68 -5.82 8.09 1.29
N ARG A 69 -6.25 7.49 0.19
CA ARG A 69 -7.58 6.92 -0.02
C ARG A 69 -7.46 5.56 -0.69
N ILE A 70 -8.31 4.61 -0.31
CA ILE A 70 -8.50 3.35 -1.02
C ILE A 70 -9.88 3.35 -1.68
N MET A 71 -9.94 2.84 -2.91
CA MET A 71 -11.15 2.75 -3.71
C MET A 71 -11.60 1.30 -3.83
N TYR A 72 -12.90 1.10 -3.62
CA TYR A 72 -13.59 -0.16 -3.80
C TYR A 72 -14.60 -0.08 -4.95
N TRP A 73 -14.64 -1.13 -5.76
CA TRP A 73 -15.69 -1.37 -6.75
C TRP A 73 -16.46 -2.63 -6.38
N ASP A 74 -17.76 -2.50 -6.11
CA ASP A 74 -18.61 -3.60 -5.65
C ASP A 74 -17.95 -4.40 -4.50
N ARG A 75 -17.43 -3.65 -3.49
CA ARG A 75 -16.71 -4.14 -2.29
C ARG A 75 -15.36 -4.83 -2.55
N LYS A 76 -14.82 -4.75 -3.77
CA LYS A 76 -13.46 -5.22 -4.07
C LYS A 76 -12.49 -4.04 -4.13
N PRO A 77 -11.36 -4.09 -3.42
CA PRO A 77 -10.36 -3.03 -3.50
C PRO A 77 -9.73 -3.06 -4.90
N ILE A 78 -9.69 -1.91 -5.56
CA ILE A 78 -9.17 -1.79 -6.93
C ILE A 78 -7.95 -0.87 -7.01
N GLY A 79 -7.64 -0.11 -5.97
CA GLY A 79 -6.45 0.72 -5.88
C GLY A 79 -6.49 1.69 -4.71
N TYR A 80 -5.35 2.30 -4.41
CA TYR A 80 -5.23 3.38 -3.43
C TYR A 80 -4.24 4.44 -3.94
N ALA A 81 -4.32 5.65 -3.38
CA ALA A 81 -3.43 6.79 -3.65
C ALA A 81 -3.29 7.65 -2.40
#